data_AF-A0A327L531-F1
#
_entry.id   AF-A0A327L531-F1
#
_cell.length_a   1.000
_cell.length_b   1.000
_cell.length_c   1.000
_cell.angle_alpha   90.00
_cell.angle_beta   90.00
_cell.angle_gamma   90.00
#
_symmetry.space_group_name_H-M   'P 1'
#
loop_
_entity.id
_entity.type
_entity.pdbx_description
1 polymer ?
#
loop_
_entity_poly.entity_id
_entity_poly.type
_entity_poly.pdbx_seq_one_letter_code
_entity_poly.pdbx_strand_id
1 'polypeptide(L)' 'MPQHARHEERHAAAEAAHALLAAIGDPARPAIDAGRVGVIVAHPDDETLGCGGQLARLYGVQVAIVTDGAP' A
#
# COMPACT_ATOMS: atom_id res chain seq x y z
N MET A 1 26.64 7.09 3.55
CA MET A 1 25.33 6.48 3.86
C MET A 1 25.31 5.08 3.28
N PRO A 2 25.26 4.03 4.13
CA PRO A 2 25.90 2.73 3.89
C PRO A 2 25.01 1.80 3.06
N GLN A 3 25.63 0.95 2.23
CA GLN A 3 24.92 0.07 1.31
C GLN A 3 24.23 -1.12 2.03
N HIS A 4 24.77 -1.54 3.19
CA HIS A 4 24.21 -2.63 4.01
C HIS A 4 22.86 -2.28 4.65
N ALA A 5 22.71 -1.08 5.22
CA ALA A 5 21.44 -0.66 5.84
C ALA A 5 20.28 -0.63 4.81
N ARG A 6 20.57 -0.25 3.56
CA ARG A 6 19.57 -0.26 2.47
C ARG A 6 19.17 -1.67 2.04
N HIS A 7 20.03 -2.66 2.23
CA HIS A 7 19.71 -4.06 1.92
C HIS A 7 18.78 -4.66 2.97
N GLU A 8 19.04 -4.39 4.24
CA GLU A 8 18.19 -4.80 5.37
C GLU A 8 16.80 -4.16 5.29
N GLU A 9 16.72 -2.86 5.00
CA GLU A 9 15.43 -2.16 4.78
C GLU A 9 14.63 -2.77 3.63
N ARG A 10 15.29 -3.12 2.51
CA ARG A 10 14.63 -3.76 1.37
C ARG A 10 14.10 -5.15 1.71
N HIS A 11 14.83 -5.94 2.49
CA HIS A 11 14.39 -7.27 2.91
C HIS A 11 13.17 -7.17 3.84
N ALA A 12 13.22 -6.27 4.81
CA ALA A 12 12.09 -6.00 5.70
C ALA A 12 10.85 -5.50 4.93
N ALA A 13 11.04 -4.64 3.93
CA ALA A 13 9.96 -4.20 3.05
C ALA A 13 9.38 -5.34 2.22
N ALA A 14 10.20 -6.27 1.73
CA ALA A 14 9.74 -7.44 0.98
C ALA A 14 8.91 -8.40 1.86
N GLU A 15 9.33 -8.63 3.11
CA GLU A 15 8.55 -9.41 4.08
C GLU A 15 7.21 -8.75 4.40
N ALA A 16 7.21 -7.43 4.65
CA ALA A 16 6.00 -6.66 4.88
C ALA A 16 5.05 -6.70 3.67
N ALA A 17 5.59 -6.59 2.46
CA ALA A 17 4.81 -6.71 1.23
C ALA A 17 4.20 -8.11 1.08
N HIS A 18 4.97 -9.17 1.38
CA HIS A 18 4.45 -10.53 1.35
C HIS A 18 3.30 -10.75 2.34
N ALA A 19 3.47 -10.24 3.57
CA ALA A 19 2.42 -10.30 4.60
C ALA A 19 1.15 -9.55 4.17
N LEU A 20 1.31 -8.36 3.56
CA LEU A 20 0.20 -7.61 3.00
C LEU A 20 -0.53 -8.38 1.89
N LEU A 21 0.20 -8.95 0.94
CA LEU A 21 -0.39 -9.74 -0.16
C LEU A 21 -1.16 -10.94 0.36
N ALA A 22 -0.63 -11.64 1.38
CA ALA A 22 -1.34 -12.73 2.04
C ALA A 22 -2.66 -12.26 2.69
N ALA A 23 -2.64 -11.13 3.40
CA ALA A 23 -3.83 -10.56 4.04
C ALA A 23 -4.90 -10.08 3.03
N ILE A 24 -4.47 -9.53 1.89
CA ILE A 24 -5.37 -9.15 0.79
C ILE A 24 -6.13 -10.38 0.29
N GLY A 25 -5.43 -11.51 0.10
CA GLY A 25 -5.98 -12.76 -0.42
C GLY A 25 -6.84 -13.57 0.57
N ASP A 26 -6.94 -13.16 1.84
CA ASP A 26 -7.71 -13.88 2.86
C ASP A 26 -9.22 -13.90 2.51
N PRO A 27 -9.84 -15.08 2.33
CA PRO A 27 -11.25 -15.21 1.96
C PRO A 27 -12.22 -14.69 3.02
N ALA A 28 -11.82 -14.64 4.30
CA ALA A 28 -12.62 -14.03 5.36
C ALA A 28 -12.67 -12.50 5.27
N ARG A 29 -11.83 -11.91 4.40
CA ARG A 29 -11.73 -10.47 4.14
C ARG A 29 -11.63 -9.63 5.42
N PRO A 30 -10.73 -9.96 6.37
CA PRO A 30 -10.58 -9.17 7.58
C PRO A 30 -10.13 -7.74 7.27
N ALA A 31 -10.34 -6.84 8.23
CA ALA A 31 -9.65 -5.56 8.28
C ALA A 31 -8.13 -5.80 8.35
N ILE A 32 -7.36 -4.95 7.66
CA ILE A 32 -5.91 -5.03 7.54
C ILE A 32 -5.34 -3.75 8.15
N ASP A 33 -4.43 -3.89 9.11
CA ASP A 33 -3.60 -2.76 9.57
C ASP A 33 -2.60 -2.40 8.47
N ALA A 34 -2.84 -1.24 7.85
CA ALA A 34 -2.10 -0.73 6.71
C ALA A 34 -1.33 0.56 7.06
N GLY A 35 -1.06 0.82 8.34
CA GLY A 35 -0.36 2.02 8.80
C GLY A 35 1.07 2.21 8.27
N ARG A 36 1.66 1.17 7.66
CA ARG A 36 2.98 1.20 6.99
C ARG A 36 2.89 1.02 5.47
N VAL A 37 1.68 1.13 4.90
CA VAL A 37 1.42 0.99 3.48
C VAL A 37 1.05 2.34 2.88
N GLY A 38 1.65 2.66 1.74
CA GLY A 38 1.29 3.83 0.93
C GLY A 38 0.62 3.40 -0.37
N VAL A 39 -0.49 4.06 -0.71
CA VAL A 39 -1.13 4.00 -2.03
C VAL A 39 -0.75 5.27 -2.77
N ILE A 40 -0.03 5.15 -3.87
CA ILE A 40 0.42 6.28 -4.69
C ILE A 40 -0.29 6.20 -6.02
N VAL A 41 -1.02 7.26 -6.36
CA VAL A 41 -1.82 7.32 -7.58
C VAL A 41 -1.57 8.61 -8.34
N ALA A 42 -1.72 8.55 -9.67
CA ALA A 42 -1.39 9.70 -10.51
C ALA A 42 -2.43 10.80 -10.37
N HIS A 43 -3.71 10.46 -10.49
CA HIS A 43 -4.82 11.41 -10.47
C HIS A 43 -5.81 11.06 -9.36
N PRO A 44 -6.71 11.98 -8.98
CA PRO A 44 -7.86 11.63 -8.16
C PRO A 44 -8.66 10.49 -8.82
N ASP A 45 -9.29 9.64 -8.00
CA ASP A 45 -10.13 8.49 -8.37
C ASP A 45 -9.36 7.22 -8.79
N ASP A 46 -8.08 7.32 -9.14
CA ASP A 46 -7.23 6.17 -9.48
C ASP A 46 -7.15 5.16 -8.30
N GLU A 47 -7.20 5.62 -7.05
CA GLU A 47 -7.19 4.74 -5.87
C GLU A 47 -8.47 3.90 -5.78
N THR A 48 -9.60 4.55 -6.06
CA THR A 48 -10.90 3.92 -6.05
C THR A 48 -11.04 2.93 -7.21
N LEU A 49 -10.55 3.28 -8.40
CA LEU A 49 -10.55 2.40 -9.58
C LEU A 49 -9.58 1.22 -9.44
N GLY A 50 -8.35 1.49 -8.97
CA GLY A 50 -7.29 0.49 -8.90
C GLY A 50 -7.44 -0.49 -7.73
N CYS A 51 -7.88 0.01 -6.56
CA CYS A 51 -7.92 -0.81 -5.35
C CYS A 51 -9.14 -0.55 -4.44
N GLY A 52 -10.19 0.10 -4.92
CA GLY A 52 -11.38 0.44 -4.13
C GLY A 52 -12.03 -0.73 -3.39
N GLY A 53 -12.03 -1.93 -3.99
CA GLY A 53 -12.53 -3.14 -3.33
C GLY A 53 -11.72 -3.59 -2.11
N GLN A 54 -10.47 -3.13 -1.99
CA GLN A 54 -9.59 -3.38 -0.84
C GLN A 54 -9.46 -2.16 0.08
N LEU A 55 -9.58 -0.93 -0.43
CA LEU A 55 -9.38 0.31 0.36
C LEU A 55 -10.19 0.32 1.66
N ALA A 56 -11.45 -0.15 1.63
CA ALA A 56 -12.30 -0.23 2.81
C ALA A 56 -11.76 -1.16 3.92
N ARG A 57 -10.80 -2.04 3.59
CA ARG A 57 -10.14 -2.95 4.53
C ARG A 57 -8.79 -2.43 5.02
N LEU A 58 -8.18 -1.44 4.36
CA LEU A 58 -6.81 -0.98 4.65
C LEU A 58 -6.82 0.16 5.69
N TYR A 59 -6.94 -0.17 6.97
CA TYR A 59 -7.00 0.83 8.03
C TYR A 59 -5.65 1.53 8.22
N GLY A 60 -5.67 2.86 8.29
CA GLY A 60 -4.46 3.66 8.48
C GLY A 60 -3.59 3.81 7.23
N VAL A 61 -4.03 3.32 6.07
CA VAL A 61 -3.32 3.52 4.80
C VAL A 61 -3.17 5.00 4.48
N GLN A 62 -2.00 5.37 3.95
CA GLN A 62 -1.76 6.72 3.45
C GLN A 62 -1.96 6.74 1.93
N VAL A 63 -2.80 7.64 1.43
CA VAL A 63 -3.01 7.84 0.00
C VAL A 63 -2.30 9.13 -0.42
N ALA A 64 -1.39 9.01 -1.38
CA ALA A 64 -0.72 10.13 -2.01
C ALA A 64 -1.24 10.25 -3.46
N ILE A 65 -1.91 11.38 -3.74
CA ILE A 65 -2.37 11.74 -5.07
C ILE A 65 -1.33 12.69 -5.66
N VAL A 66 -0.70 12.30 -6.76
CA VAL A 66 0.49 12.98 -7.30
C VAL A 66 0.13 14.24 -8.08
N THR A 67 -1.02 14.27 -8.75
CA THR A 67 -1.51 15.40 -9.54
C THR A 67 -2.94 15.76 -9.15
N ASP A 68 -3.39 16.95 -9.53
CA ASP A 68 -4.78 17.40 -9.32
C ASP A 68 -5.75 16.88 -10.40
N GLY A 69 -5.24 16.16 -11.41
CA GLY A 69 -6.04 15.69 -12.54
C GLY A 69 -6.30 16.77 -13.62
N ALA A 70 -5.63 17.91 -13.57
CA ALA A 70 -5.72 18.91 -14.63
C ALA A 70 -5.03 18.41 -15.93
N PRO A 71 -5.58 18.74 -17.11
CA PRO A 71 -5.04 18.34 -18.42
C PRO A 71 -3.80 19.13 -18.87
#